data_AF-A0A955HQA3-F1
#
_entry.id   AF-A0A955HQA3-F1
#
_cell.length_a   1.000
_cell.length_b   1.000
_cell.length_c   1.000
_cell.angle_alpha   90.00
_cell.angle_beta   90.00
_cell.angle_gamma   90.00
#
_symmetry.space_group_name_H-M   'P 1'
#
loop_
_entity.id
_entity.type
_entity.pdbx_description
1 polymer ?
#
loop_
_entity_poly.entity_id
_entity_poly.type
_entity_poly.pdbx_seq_one_letter_code
_entity_poly.pdbx_strand_id
1 'polypeptide(L)'
;MQDAAQPQVATSEALEDQNIFHLLGVTDGSDEERESFLDELQQVIWDDFLDFDVKLLITSDEYEEFQTIRSGADATDLENQEKIVVFLEKLIPDLEDIMLEKALELKGDMVRERIAGMREYHSGNTQALAQIDQAEAQLRDDLWKSAADTLNAIG
;
A
#
# COMPACT_ATOMS: atom_id res chain seq x y z
N MET A 1 22.96 -43.21 4.09
CA MET A 1 22.61 -41.91 3.49
C MET A 1 21.11 -41.77 3.69
N GLN A 2 20.68 -40.85 4.56
CA GLN A 2 19.28 -40.47 4.69
C GLN A 2 19.23 -38.99 4.34
N ASP A 3 18.55 -38.69 3.23
CA ASP A 3 18.28 -37.35 2.76
C ASP A 3 17.57 -36.57 3.86
N ALA A 4 18.21 -35.50 4.32
CA ALA A 4 17.54 -34.48 5.10
C ALA A 4 16.56 -33.78 4.16
N ALA A 5 15.26 -33.97 4.39
CA ALA A 5 14.24 -33.14 3.78
C ALA A 5 14.56 -31.68 4.16
N GLN A 6 15.00 -30.89 3.19
CA GLN A 6 15.17 -29.46 3.36
C GLN A 6 13.78 -28.88 3.70
N PRO A 7 13.64 -28.06 4.74
CA PRO A 7 12.39 -27.37 4.99
C PRO A 7 12.10 -26.49 3.76
N GLN A 8 11.03 -26.81 3.04
CA GLN A 8 10.44 -25.91 2.06
C GLN A 8 10.16 -24.60 2.80
N VAL A 9 10.90 -23.55 2.45
CA VAL A 9 10.60 -22.20 2.94
C VAL A 9 9.24 -21.87 2.36
N ALA A 10 8.19 -21.93 3.19
CA ALA A 10 6.88 -21.43 2.80
C ALA A 10 7.08 -19.95 2.46
N THR A 11 6.90 -19.59 1.19
CA THR A 11 6.90 -18.19 0.79
C THR A 11 5.73 -17.51 1.46
N SER A 12 5.96 -16.39 2.12
CA SER A 12 4.90 -15.69 2.84
C SER A 12 3.73 -15.34 1.93
N GLU A 13 2.52 -15.48 2.46
CA GLU A 13 1.26 -15.09 1.84
C GLU A 13 0.76 -13.74 2.38
N ALA A 14 1.39 -13.18 3.41
CA ALA A 14 0.97 -11.95 4.07
C ALA A 14 1.19 -10.72 3.17
N LEU A 15 0.31 -9.71 3.27
CA LEU A 15 0.33 -8.53 2.40
C LEU A 15 1.61 -7.72 2.56
N GLU A 16 2.07 -7.53 3.79
CA GLU A 16 3.28 -6.81 4.16
C GLU A 16 4.53 -7.35 3.45
N ASP A 17 4.58 -8.66 3.23
CA ASP A 17 5.73 -9.34 2.62
C ASP A 17 5.71 -9.28 1.08
N GLN A 18 4.62 -8.85 0.46
CA GLN A 18 4.49 -8.87 -1.01
C GLN A 18 5.11 -7.63 -1.67
N ASN A 19 5.68 -7.81 -2.85
CA ASN A 19 6.09 -6.67 -3.67
C ASN A 19 4.87 -6.03 -4.36
N ILE A 20 4.65 -4.73 -4.18
CA ILE A 20 3.49 -4.02 -4.76
C ILE A 20 3.43 -4.14 -6.29
N PHE A 21 4.55 -4.12 -6.99
CA PHE A 21 4.58 -4.25 -8.45
C PHE A 21 4.16 -5.64 -8.90
N HIS A 22 4.53 -6.69 -8.16
CA HIS A 22 4.03 -8.04 -8.40
C HIS A 22 2.52 -8.13 -8.18
N LEU A 23 2.03 -7.55 -7.07
CA LEU A 23 0.60 -7.49 -6.76
C LEU A 23 -0.21 -6.77 -7.84
N LEU A 24 0.38 -5.76 -8.48
CA LEU A 24 -0.27 -4.98 -9.55
C LEU A 24 0.00 -5.54 -10.95
N GLY A 25 0.87 -6.55 -11.10
CA GLY A 25 1.21 -7.15 -12.38
C GLY A 25 2.09 -6.25 -13.26
N VAL A 26 2.80 -5.28 -12.67
CA VAL A 26 3.63 -4.30 -13.36
C VAL A 26 5.11 -4.68 -13.20
N THR A 27 5.52 -5.78 -13.85
CA THR A 27 6.90 -6.30 -13.71
C THR A 27 7.89 -5.68 -14.69
N ASP A 28 7.42 -4.94 -15.69
CA ASP A 28 8.25 -4.50 -16.82
C ASP A 28 8.68 -3.02 -16.75
N GLY A 29 8.28 -2.30 -15.70
CA GLY A 29 8.70 -0.91 -15.47
C GLY A 29 10.18 -0.78 -15.11
N SER A 30 10.78 0.33 -15.51
CA SER A 30 12.13 0.72 -15.11
C SER A 30 12.21 1.04 -13.62
N ASP A 31 13.43 1.00 -13.06
CA ASP A 31 13.62 1.34 -11.64
C ASP A 31 13.24 2.81 -11.35
N GLU A 32 13.43 3.72 -12.31
CA GLU A 32 13.01 5.12 -12.19
C GLU A 32 11.48 5.28 -12.14
N GLU A 33 10.75 4.55 -13.00
CA GLU A 33 9.27 4.56 -12.99
C GLU A 33 8.72 3.94 -11.70
N ARG A 34 9.37 2.90 -11.18
CA ARG A 34 9.01 2.27 -9.91
C ARG A 34 9.22 3.22 -8.74
N GLU A 35 10.35 3.91 -8.69
CA GLU A 35 10.64 4.87 -7.62
C GLU A 35 9.64 6.03 -7.64
N SER A 36 9.41 6.63 -8.82
CA SER A 36 8.42 7.70 -8.98
C SER A 36 7.02 7.28 -8.54
N PHE A 37 6.62 6.04 -8.83
CA PHE A 37 5.35 5.49 -8.36
C PHE A 37 5.30 5.34 -6.84
N LEU A 38 6.38 4.89 -6.20
CA LEU A 38 6.45 4.76 -4.75
C LEU A 38 6.41 6.14 -4.07
N ASP A 39 7.09 7.13 -4.62
CA ASP A 39 7.06 8.52 -4.14
C ASP A 39 5.64 9.11 -4.21
N GLU A 40 4.93 8.88 -5.32
CA GLU A 40 3.54 9.31 -5.48
C GLU A 40 2.62 8.66 -4.44
N LEU A 41 2.77 7.35 -4.20
CA LEU A 41 1.98 6.65 -3.18
C LEU A 41 2.25 7.19 -1.77
N GLN A 42 3.53 7.38 -1.42
CA GLN A 42 3.91 7.93 -0.13
C GLN A 42 3.32 9.32 0.07
N GLN A 43 3.37 10.17 -0.97
CA GLN A 43 2.81 11.51 -0.92
C GLN A 43 1.28 11.49 -0.74
N VAL A 44 0.57 10.60 -1.42
CA VAL A 44 -0.90 10.44 -1.26
C VAL A 44 -1.25 10.02 0.16
N ILE A 45 -0.56 9.02 0.72
CA ILE A 45 -0.79 8.58 2.11
C ILE A 45 -0.51 9.72 3.10
N TRP A 46 0.58 10.45 2.87
CA TRP A 46 0.98 11.55 3.72
C TRP A 46 -0.04 12.69 3.71
N ASP A 47 -0.46 13.14 2.52
CA ASP A 47 -1.42 14.23 2.39
C ASP A 47 -2.78 13.86 2.99
N ASP A 48 -3.27 12.64 2.75
CA ASP A 48 -4.49 12.12 3.35
C ASP A 48 -4.43 12.14 4.88
N PHE A 49 -3.34 11.63 5.45
CA PHE A 49 -3.12 11.63 6.89
C PHE A 49 -3.14 13.04 7.48
N LEU A 50 -2.42 13.99 6.86
CA LEU A 50 -2.36 15.38 7.32
C LEU A 50 -3.70 16.11 7.23
N ASP A 51 -4.53 15.79 6.22
CA ASP A 51 -5.81 16.44 5.98
C ASP A 51 -6.94 15.89 6.86
N PHE A 52 -6.95 14.58 7.06
CA PHE A 52 -8.11 13.90 7.63
C PHE A 52 -7.87 13.34 9.02
N ASP A 53 -6.67 12.85 9.32
CA ASP A 53 -6.44 12.04 10.52
C ASP A 53 -5.75 12.78 11.65
N VAL A 54 -4.79 13.67 11.35
CA VAL A 54 -4.04 14.39 12.39
C VAL A 54 -4.98 15.07 13.40
N LYS A 55 -6.05 15.71 12.92
CA LYS A 55 -7.05 16.39 13.79
C LYS A 55 -7.81 15.47 14.74
N LEU A 56 -7.81 14.16 14.47
CA LEU A 56 -8.46 13.14 15.30
C LEU A 56 -7.50 12.56 16.35
N LEU A 57 -6.20 12.72 16.14
CA LEU A 57 -5.14 12.12 16.95
C LEU A 57 -4.51 13.08 17.95
N ILE A 58 -4.66 14.39 17.74
CA ILE A 58 -4.14 15.44 18.62
C ILE A 58 -5.26 16.34 19.14
N THR A 59 -4.98 17.09 20.19
CA THR A 59 -5.93 18.05 20.77
C THR A 59 -6.16 19.25 19.85
N SER A 60 -7.22 20.02 20.10
CA SER A 60 -7.52 21.22 19.30
C SER A 60 -6.41 22.28 19.36
N ASP A 61 -5.80 22.50 20.53
CA ASP A 61 -4.70 23.45 20.70
C ASP A 61 -3.45 23.01 19.92
N GLU A 62 -3.12 21.72 19.98
CA GLU A 62 -2.02 21.12 19.20
C GLU A 62 -2.29 21.17 17.69
N TYR A 63 -3.56 21.04 17.28
CA TYR A 63 -3.95 21.14 15.88
C TYR A 63 -3.83 22.57 15.32
N GLU A 64 -4.10 23.59 16.13
CA GLU A 64 -3.86 24.99 15.74
C GLU A 64 -2.36 25.27 15.52
N GLU A 65 -1.50 24.70 16.39
CA GLU A 65 -0.05 24.79 16.24
C GLU A 65 0.43 24.04 14.99
N PHE A 66 -0.06 22.82 14.76
CA PHE A 66 0.19 22.05 13.54
C PHE A 66 -0.19 22.84 12.27
N GLN A 67 -1.38 23.46 12.24
CA GLN A 67 -1.82 24.26 11.10
C GLN A 67 -0.92 25.47 10.84
N THR A 68 -0.35 26.06 11.89
CA THR A 68 0.61 27.16 11.77
C THR A 68 1.92 26.69 11.12
N ILE A 69 2.43 25.53 11.54
CA ILE A 69 3.64 24.91 10.95
C ILE A 69 3.38 24.57 9.47
N ARG A 70 2.21 23.99 9.18
CA ARG A 70 1.81 23.58 7.83
C ARG A 70 1.57 24.76 6.89
N SER A 71 0.96 25.85 7.36
CA SER A 71 0.66 27.04 6.55
C SER A 71 1.90 27.89 6.23
N GLY A 72 2.95 27.77 7.05
CA GLY A 72 4.25 28.42 6.82
C GLY A 72 5.17 27.67 5.87
N ALA A 73 4.77 26.46 5.44
CA ALA A 73 5.56 25.55 4.65
C ALA A 73 5.14 25.54 3.18
N ASP A 74 6.13 25.49 2.28
CA ASP A 74 5.88 25.06 0.90
C ASP A 74 5.69 23.53 0.88
N ALA A 75 4.62 23.05 0.24
CA ALA A 75 4.22 21.63 0.30
C ALA A 75 5.23 20.66 -0.34
N THR A 76 6.07 21.17 -1.25
CA THR A 76 7.11 20.40 -1.95
C THR A 76 8.48 20.48 -1.28
N ASP A 77 8.60 21.18 -0.14
CA ASP A 77 9.87 21.35 0.56
C ASP A 77 10.09 20.21 1.56
N LEU A 78 11.10 19.39 1.27
CA LEU A 78 11.50 18.24 2.08
C LEU A 78 11.85 18.65 3.51
N GLU A 79 12.44 19.83 3.71
CA GLU A 79 12.75 20.35 5.05
C GLU A 79 11.48 20.65 5.86
N ASN A 80 10.37 20.96 5.19
CA ASN A 80 9.10 21.21 5.86
C ASN A 80 8.36 19.91 6.19
N GLN A 81 8.42 18.90 5.30
CA GLN A 81 7.90 17.57 5.62
C GLN A 81 8.61 17.01 6.86
N GLU A 82 9.94 17.12 6.94
CA GLU A 82 10.71 16.68 8.11
C GLU A 82 10.28 17.41 9.40
N LYS A 83 10.06 18.73 9.34
CA LYS A 83 9.56 19.50 10.51
C LYS A 83 8.19 19.02 10.97
N ILE A 84 7.29 18.73 10.02
CA ILE A 84 5.95 18.23 10.33
C ILE A 84 6.04 16.84 10.97
N VAL A 85 6.86 15.93 10.43
CA VAL A 85 7.09 14.60 11.00
C VAL A 85 7.60 14.73 12.45
N VAL A 86 8.68 15.49 12.67
CA VAL A 86 9.27 15.69 14.01
C VAL A 86 8.28 16.33 14.99
N PHE A 87 7.36 17.17 14.52
CA PHE A 87 6.31 17.73 15.35
C PHE A 87 5.28 16.66 15.74
N LEU A 88 4.79 15.90 14.76
CA LEU A 88 3.76 14.89 14.97
C LEU A 88 4.26 13.70 15.80
N GLU A 89 5.51 13.25 15.64
CA GLU A 89 6.11 12.19 16.46
C GLU A 89 6.10 12.49 17.97
N LYS A 90 6.14 13.78 18.35
CA LYS A 90 6.07 14.17 19.76
C LYS A 90 4.66 14.05 20.34
N LEU A 91 3.65 14.13 19.49
CA LEU A 91 2.25 14.19 19.86
C LEU A 91 1.54 12.84 19.66
N ILE A 92 1.99 12.07 18.67
CA ILE A 92 1.40 10.81 18.22
C ILE A 92 2.43 9.69 18.47
N PRO A 93 2.33 8.96 19.60
CA PRO A 93 3.33 7.96 19.99
C PRO A 93 3.52 6.81 18.99
N ASP A 94 2.45 6.46 18.25
CA ASP A 94 2.41 5.31 17.33
C ASP A 94 2.34 5.78 15.86
N LEU A 95 2.92 6.95 15.55
CA LEU A 95 2.84 7.56 14.22
C LEU A 95 3.34 6.64 13.11
N GLU A 96 4.50 5.99 13.30
CA GLU A 96 5.10 5.09 12.31
C GLU A 96 4.18 3.89 12.01
N ASP A 97 3.59 3.30 13.05
CA ASP A 97 2.67 2.17 12.90
C ASP A 97 1.39 2.58 12.16
N ILE A 98 0.84 3.76 12.45
CA ILE A 98 -0.33 4.31 11.72
C ILE A 98 0.01 4.51 10.24
N MET A 99 1.18 5.06 9.94
CA MET A 99 1.62 5.27 8.55
C MET A 99 1.84 3.95 7.83
N LEU A 100 2.40 2.94 8.50
CA LEU A 100 2.57 1.60 7.96
C LEU A 100 1.20 0.94 7.68
N GLU A 101 0.27 1.02 8.63
CA GLU A 101 -1.08 0.47 8.45
C GLU A 101 -1.79 1.08 7.25
N LYS A 102 -1.70 2.41 7.09
CA LYS A 102 -2.23 3.10 5.90
C LYS A 102 -1.56 2.67 4.61
N ALA A 103 -0.25 2.48 4.60
CA ALA A 103 0.46 1.99 3.43
C ALA A 103 0.00 0.57 3.04
N LEU A 104 -0.22 -0.30 4.03
CA LEU A 104 -0.76 -1.65 3.80
C LEU A 104 -2.21 -1.60 3.32
N GLU A 105 -3.05 -0.73 3.90
CA GLU A 105 -4.43 -0.53 3.47
C GLU A 105 -4.49 -0.08 2.01
N LEU A 106 -3.74 0.97 1.64
CA LEU A 106 -3.67 1.46 0.27
C LEU A 106 -3.18 0.37 -0.69
N LYS A 107 -2.12 -0.35 -0.32
CA LYS A 107 -1.61 -1.48 -1.12
C LYS A 107 -2.70 -2.54 -1.36
N GLY A 108 -3.48 -2.87 -0.33
CA GLY A 108 -4.61 -3.79 -0.46
C GLY A 108 -5.71 -3.26 -1.38
N ASP A 109 -6.06 -1.98 -1.24
CA ASP A 109 -7.07 -1.31 -2.05
C ASP A 109 -6.69 -1.26 -3.53
N MET A 110 -5.43 -0.98 -3.84
CA MET A 110 -4.96 -0.99 -5.23
C MET A 110 -5.12 -2.36 -5.90
N VAL A 111 -4.94 -3.46 -5.16
CA VAL A 111 -5.19 -4.80 -5.69
C VAL A 111 -6.68 -5.03 -5.92
N ARG A 112 -7.55 -4.54 -5.03
CA ARG A 112 -9.01 -4.64 -5.21
C ARG A 112 -9.48 -3.83 -6.42
N GLU A 113 -8.94 -2.63 -6.62
CA GLU A 113 -9.20 -1.81 -7.81
C GLU A 113 -8.71 -2.49 -9.09
N ARG A 114 -7.51 -3.12 -9.06
CA ARG A 114 -7.02 -3.94 -10.17
C ARG A 114 -8.01 -5.05 -10.52
N ILE A 115 -8.51 -5.79 -9.54
CA ILE A 115 -9.50 -6.85 -9.73
C ILE A 115 -10.77 -6.31 -10.37
N ALA A 116 -11.29 -5.19 -9.87
CA ALA A 116 -12.49 -4.55 -10.40
C ALA A 116 -12.29 -4.17 -11.90
N GLY A 117 -11.16 -3.55 -12.22
CA GLY A 117 -10.81 -3.20 -13.60
C GLY A 117 -10.63 -4.43 -14.51
N MET A 118 -9.98 -5.49 -14.03
CA MET A 118 -9.82 -6.74 -14.79
C MET A 118 -11.17 -7.42 -15.05
N ARG A 119 -12.08 -7.39 -14.07
CA ARG A 119 -13.43 -7.97 -14.22
C ARG A 119 -14.23 -7.23 -15.30
N GLU A 120 -14.15 -5.91 -15.34
CA GLU A 120 -14.78 -5.10 -16.38
C GLU A 120 -14.19 -5.42 -17.75
N TYR A 121 -12.85 -5.41 -17.85
CA TYR A 121 -12.12 -5.69 -19.09
C TYR A 121 -12.40 -7.09 -19.65
N HIS A 122 -12.51 -8.11 -18.79
CA HIS A 122 -12.76 -9.49 -19.17
C HIS A 122 -14.24 -9.91 -19.09
N SER A 123 -15.18 -8.97 -19.04
CA SER A 123 -16.63 -9.26 -18.88
C SER A 123 -17.22 -10.28 -19.87
N GLY A 124 -16.61 -10.46 -21.05
CA GLY A 124 -17.00 -11.47 -22.04
C GLY A 124 -16.20 -12.78 -22.01
N ASN A 125 -15.17 -12.91 -21.17
CA ASN A 125 -14.28 -14.06 -21.09
C ASN A 125 -14.53 -14.87 -19.80
N THR A 126 -15.33 -15.93 -19.93
CA THR A 126 -15.70 -16.80 -18.80
C THR A 126 -14.51 -17.44 -18.09
N GLN A 127 -13.43 -17.78 -18.82
CA GLN A 127 -12.24 -18.36 -18.22
C GLN A 127 -11.49 -17.33 -17.36
N ALA A 128 -11.29 -16.12 -17.90
CA ALA A 128 -10.64 -15.03 -17.15
C ALA A 128 -11.47 -14.63 -15.93
N LEU A 129 -12.80 -14.52 -16.06
CA LEU A 129 -13.68 -14.22 -14.93
C LEU A 129 -13.59 -15.26 -13.81
N ALA A 130 -13.49 -16.55 -14.14
CA ALA A 130 -13.32 -17.61 -13.14
C ALA A 130 -11.98 -17.50 -12.39
N GLN A 131 -10.90 -17.07 -13.07
CA GLN A 131 -9.61 -16.82 -12.43
C GLN A 131 -9.65 -15.56 -11.54
N ILE A 132 -10.38 -14.52 -11.96
CA ILE A 132 -10.61 -13.32 -11.13
C ILE A 132 -11.40 -13.69 -9.87
N ASP A 133 -12.46 -14.49 -9.99
CA ASP A 133 -13.23 -14.99 -8.85
C ASP A 133 -12.36 -15.81 -7.88
N GLN A 134 -11.42 -16.61 -8.43
CA GLN A 134 -10.45 -17.35 -7.63
C GLN A 134 -9.49 -16.42 -6.89
N ALA A 135 -8.94 -15.40 -7.55
CA ALA A 135 -8.05 -14.43 -6.94
C ALA A 135 -8.76 -13.65 -5.81
N GLU A 136 -10.01 -13.24 -6.03
CA GLU A 136 -10.83 -12.61 -4.97
C GLU A 136 -11.05 -13.54 -3.77
N ALA A 137 -11.24 -14.85 -4.01
CA ALA A 137 -11.35 -15.83 -2.92
C ALA A 137 -10.04 -15.94 -2.14
N GLN A 138 -8.90 -16.01 -2.84
CA GLN A 138 -7.58 -16.04 -2.22
C GLN A 138 -7.32 -14.78 -1.38
N LEU A 139 -7.72 -13.59 -1.83
CA LEU A 139 -7.60 -12.37 -1.03
C LEU A 139 -8.45 -12.38 0.23
N ARG A 140 -9.64 -13.00 0.21
CA ARG A 140 -10.48 -13.16 1.41
C ARG A 140 -9.87 -14.12 2.44
N ASP A 141 -8.99 -15.01 1.98
CA ASP A 141 -8.28 -15.99 2.80
C ASP A 141 -6.85 -15.53 3.17
N ASP A 142 -6.52 -14.24 2.96
CA ASP A 142 -5.18 -13.64 3.18
C ASP A 142 -4.05 -14.32 2.38
N LEU A 143 -4.38 -14.88 1.22
CA LEU A 143 -3.43 -15.52 0.31
C LEU A 143 -2.97 -14.53 -0.78
N TRP A 144 -2.28 -13.47 -0.38
CA TRP A 144 -1.98 -12.32 -1.23
C TRP A 144 -1.05 -12.66 -2.39
N LYS A 145 -0.02 -13.47 -2.12
CA LYS A 145 0.90 -13.93 -3.16
C LYS A 145 0.17 -14.79 -4.18
N SER A 146 -0.60 -15.76 -3.69
CA SER A 146 -1.37 -16.67 -4.53
C SER A 146 -2.42 -15.96 -5.40
N ALA A 147 -3.07 -14.91 -4.86
CA ALA A 147 -3.98 -14.06 -5.61
C ALA A 147 -3.26 -13.32 -6.74
N ALA A 148 -2.12 -12.70 -6.45
CA ALA A 148 -1.32 -12.00 -7.46
C ALA A 148 -0.82 -12.93 -8.56
N ASP A 149 -0.34 -14.12 -8.21
CA ASP A 149 0.09 -15.13 -9.18
C ASP A 149 -1.07 -15.56 -10.09
N THR A 150 -2.27 -15.70 -9.53
CA THR A 150 -3.50 -16.03 -10.28
C THR A 150 -3.88 -14.90 -11.24
N LEU A 151 -3.84 -13.65 -10.80
CA LEU A 151 -4.14 -12.47 -11.63
C LEU A 151 -3.10 -12.26 -12.73
N ASN A 152 -1.82 -12.44 -12.42
CA ASN A 152 -0.71 -12.26 -13.37
C ASN A 152 -0.70 -13.34 -14.47
N ALA A 153 -1.41 -14.46 -14.26
CA ALA A 153 -1.58 -15.51 -15.26
C ALA A 153 -2.73 -15.24 -16.26
N ILE A 154 -3.51 -14.18 -16.06
CA ILE A 154 -4.61 -13.81 -16.95
C ILE A 154 -4.06 -12.91 -18.07
N GLY A 155 -4.24 -13.35 -19.32
CA GLY A 155 -3.84 -12.63 -20.54
C GLY A 155 -5.02 -12.07 -21.32
#